data_AF-A0A7S0M6C1-F1
#
_entry.id   AF-A0A7S0M6C1-F1
#
_cell.length_a   1.000
_cell.length_b   1.000
_cell.length_c   1.000
_cell.angle_alpha   90.00
_cell.angle_beta   90.00
_cell.angle_gamma   90.00
#
_symmetry.space_group_name_H-M   'P 1'
#
loop_
_entity.id
_entity.type
_entity.pdbx_description
1 polymer ?
#
loop_
_entity_poly.entity_id
_entity_poly.type
_entity_poly.pdbx_seq_one_letter_code
_entity_poly.pdbx_strand_id
1 'polypeptide(L)'
;MTVVDAVDDGALSTLDIERRSVNKIFKCWSGYKDRRIFIYLRHAICRAEQSLTHQVLRKISPQEASLLKDPTLNARLRFRFAGENYPPVIVYKIFINANVQYMSGASGIAAGSAAAREACEVMGGRRFTDIVLADLEGAAPLP
;
A
#
# COMPACT_ATOMS: atom_id res chain seq x y z
N MET A 1 16.60 -68.58 -24.18
CA MET A 1 15.16 -68.50 -23.86
C MET A 1 15.05 -67.81 -22.52
N THR A 2 14.45 -66.63 -22.51
CA THR A 2 14.60 -65.54 -21.54
C THR A 2 13.92 -65.84 -20.20
N VAL A 3 14.69 -65.78 -19.11
CA VAL A 3 14.15 -65.59 -17.76
C VAL A 3 14.29 -64.10 -17.46
N VAL A 4 13.34 -63.33 -17.96
CA VAL A 4 13.18 -61.90 -17.67
C VAL A 4 12.39 -61.76 -16.38
N ASP A 5 13.03 -61.14 -15.39
CA ASP A 5 12.46 -60.17 -14.47
C ASP A 5 11.20 -60.55 -13.69
N ALA A 6 11.34 -61.49 -12.75
CA ALA A 6 10.54 -61.45 -11.52
C ALA A 6 11.19 -60.48 -10.52
N VAL A 7 11.26 -59.19 -10.88
CA VAL A 7 11.68 -58.14 -9.95
C VAL A 7 10.49 -57.88 -9.02
N ASP A 8 10.48 -58.63 -7.93
CA ASP A 8 9.84 -58.40 -6.63
C ASP A 8 8.84 -57.21 -6.54
N ASP A 9 7.58 -57.47 -6.90
CA ASP A 9 6.46 -56.53 -6.70
C ASP A 9 6.33 -56.06 -5.23
N GLY A 10 6.85 -56.85 -4.27
CA GLY A 10 6.91 -56.51 -2.85
C GLY A 10 7.91 -55.40 -2.51
N ALA A 11 9.09 -55.41 -3.13
CA ALA A 11 10.09 -54.36 -2.96
C ALA A 11 9.62 -53.01 -3.54
N LEU A 12 8.91 -53.03 -4.67
CA LEU A 12 8.31 -51.83 -5.27
C LEU A 12 7.33 -51.17 -4.30
N SER A 13 6.51 -51.97 -3.61
CA SER A 13 5.54 -51.49 -2.62
C SER A 13 6.19 -50.89 -1.37
N THR A 14 7.34 -51.43 -0.94
CA THR A 14 8.07 -50.95 0.25
C THR A 14 8.72 -49.60 -0.02
N LEU A 15 9.36 -49.45 -1.19
CA LEU A 15 9.94 -48.18 -1.63
C LEU A 15 8.88 -47.09 -1.77
N ASP A 16 7.68 -47.45 -2.25
CA ASP A 16 6.55 -46.52 -2.32
C ASP A 16 6.06 -46.07 -0.93
N ILE A 17 6.05 -46.97 0.05
CA ILE A 17 5.70 -46.67 1.45
C ILE A 17 6.75 -45.73 2.06
N GLU A 18 8.03 -45.99 1.86
CA GLU A 18 9.13 -45.13 2.32
C GLU A 18 9.05 -43.75 1.68
N ARG A 19 8.89 -43.68 0.36
CA ARG A 19 8.76 -42.42 -0.37
C ARG A 19 7.56 -41.60 0.09
N ARG A 20 6.42 -42.25 0.36
CA ARG A 20 5.23 -41.60 0.94
C ARG A 20 5.51 -41.07 2.34
N SER A 21 6.24 -41.82 3.16
CA SER A 21 6.57 -41.46 4.54
C SER A 21 7.52 -40.26 4.58
N VAL A 22 8.59 -40.30 3.79
CA VAL A 22 9.54 -39.17 3.63
C VAL A 22 8.82 -37.92 3.13
N ASN A 23 7.96 -38.05 2.12
CA ASN A 23 7.18 -36.91 1.60
C ASN A 23 6.25 -36.30 2.65
N LYS A 24 5.63 -37.12 3.52
CA LYS A 24 4.79 -36.62 4.62
C LYS A 24 5.63 -35.84 5.62
N ILE A 25 6.76 -36.39 6.06
CA ILE A 25 7.66 -35.74 7.02
C ILE A 25 8.18 -34.42 6.43
N PHE A 26 8.64 -34.45 5.18
CA PHE A 26 9.16 -33.27 4.49
C PHE A 26 8.10 -32.17 4.35
N LYS A 27 6.87 -32.51 3.92
CA LYS A 27 5.77 -31.55 3.83
C LYS A 27 5.41 -30.96 5.18
N CYS A 28 5.34 -31.78 6.23
CA CYS A 28 5.09 -31.31 7.59
C CYS A 28 6.20 -30.36 8.07
N TRP A 29 7.46 -30.71 7.85
CA TRP A 29 8.61 -29.88 8.20
C TRP A 29 8.62 -28.55 7.44
N SER A 30 8.40 -28.58 6.12
CA SER A 30 8.35 -27.37 5.31
C SER A 30 7.22 -26.45 5.77
N GLY A 31 6.02 -27.00 6.00
CA GLY A 31 4.89 -26.24 6.52
C GLY A 31 5.14 -25.65 7.92
N TYR A 32 5.82 -26.38 8.81
CA TYR A 32 6.23 -25.87 10.12
C TYR A 32 7.21 -24.69 9.99
N LYS A 33 8.24 -24.84 9.16
CA LYS A 33 9.24 -23.81 8.89
C LYS A 33 8.59 -22.55 8.31
N ASP A 34 7.74 -22.70 7.30
CA ASP A 34 7.11 -21.57 6.62
C ASP A 34 6.18 -20.80 7.58
N ARG A 35 5.43 -21.51 8.44
CA ARG A 35 4.62 -20.91 9.51
C ARG A 35 5.48 -20.13 10.51
N ARG A 36 6.61 -20.70 10.95
CA ARG A 36 7.52 -20.03 11.90
C ARG A 36 8.10 -18.75 11.32
N ILE A 37 8.58 -18.79 10.09
CA ILE A 37 9.12 -17.60 9.40
C ILE A 37 7.99 -16.58 9.18
N PHE A 38 6.79 -16.99 8.79
CA PHE A 38 5.65 -16.08 8.64
C PHE A 38 5.30 -15.36 9.96
N ILE A 39 5.28 -16.08 11.08
CA ILE A 39 5.05 -15.48 12.40
C ILE A 39 6.14 -14.43 12.70
N TYR A 40 7.41 -14.76 12.45
CA TYR A 40 8.51 -13.82 12.64
C TYR A 40 8.35 -12.57 11.77
N LEU A 41 8.09 -12.74 10.47
CA LEU A 41 7.86 -11.64 9.53
C LEU A 41 6.68 -10.77 9.97
N ARG A 42 5.57 -11.38 10.39
CA ARG A 42 4.39 -10.66 10.89
C ARG A 42 4.74 -9.76 12.07
N HIS A 43 5.52 -10.26 13.03
CA HIS A 43 5.96 -9.47 14.18
C HIS A 43 6.94 -8.37 13.80
N ALA A 44 7.89 -8.66 12.91
CA ALA A 44 8.85 -7.68 12.41
C ALA A 44 8.15 -6.51 11.71
N ILE A 45 7.19 -6.81 10.84
CA ILE A 45 6.40 -5.81 10.14
C ILE A 45 5.53 -5.00 11.09
N CYS A 46 4.81 -5.65 12.02
CA CYS A 46 3.96 -4.95 12.99
C CYS A 46 4.76 -3.94 13.82
N ARG A 47 6.01 -4.30 14.21
CA ARG A 47 6.92 -3.37 14.88
C ARG A 47 7.41 -2.26 13.96
N ALA A 48 7.70 -2.57 12.70
CA ALA A 48 8.10 -1.59 11.71
C ALA A 48 7.01 -0.52 11.48
N GLU A 49 5.74 -0.92 11.39
CA GLU A 49 4.58 -0.01 11.25
C GLU A 49 4.42 0.97 12.41
N GLN A 50 4.80 0.58 13.62
CA GLN A 50 4.61 1.40 14.82
C GLN A 50 5.80 2.32 15.08
N SER A 51 7.03 1.85 14.85
CA SER A 51 8.24 2.51 15.35
C SER A 51 9.20 3.03 14.26
N LEU A 52 9.20 2.42 13.08
CA LEU A 52 10.23 2.66 12.06
C LEU A 52 9.66 3.09 10.70
N THR A 53 8.35 3.35 10.62
CA THR A 53 7.60 3.62 9.38
C THR A 53 8.28 4.62 8.46
N HIS A 54 8.61 5.82 8.96
CA HIS A 54 9.27 6.84 8.15
C HIS A 54 10.69 6.44 7.74
N GLN A 55 11.46 5.81 8.63
CA GLN A 55 12.84 5.41 8.33
C GLN A 55 12.90 4.31 7.27
N VAL A 56 12.01 3.32 7.39
CA VAL A 56 11.86 2.23 6.43
C VAL A 56 11.42 2.78 5.08
N LEU A 57 10.35 3.59 5.04
CA LEU A 57 9.87 4.14 3.77
C LEU A 57 10.90 5.05 3.13
N ARG A 58 11.65 5.85 3.90
CA ARG A 58 12.74 6.70 3.36
C ARG A 58 13.80 5.91 2.61
N LYS A 59 14.08 4.67 3.03
CA LYS A 59 15.05 3.79 2.36
C LYS A 59 14.49 3.15 1.09
N ILE A 60 13.16 2.97 1.02
CA ILE A 60 12.47 2.35 -0.12
C ILE A 60 12.09 3.42 -1.16
N SER A 61 11.40 4.46 -0.72
CA SER A 61 10.94 5.60 -1.52
C SER A 61 11.01 6.91 -0.70
N PRO A 62 12.04 7.75 -0.91
CA PRO A 62 12.19 9.00 -0.15
C PRO A 62 11.13 10.05 -0.49
N GLN A 63 10.57 10.01 -1.70
CA GLN A 63 9.50 10.93 -2.10
C GLN A 63 8.23 10.68 -1.27
N GLU A 64 7.79 9.42 -1.19
CA GLU A 64 6.60 9.06 -0.42
C GLU A 64 6.82 9.19 1.09
N ALA A 65 8.05 9.01 1.58
CA ALA A 65 8.39 9.25 2.97
C ALA A 65 8.14 10.70 3.41
N SER A 66 8.22 11.67 2.49
CA SER A 66 7.91 13.07 2.78
C SER A 66 6.44 13.27 3.14
N LEU A 67 5.52 12.48 2.57
CA LEU A 67 4.07 12.55 2.87
C LEU A 67 3.77 12.18 4.34
N LEU A 68 4.56 11.28 4.93
CA LEU A 68 4.41 10.89 6.34
C LEU A 68 4.83 11.99 7.32
N LYS A 69 5.63 12.98 6.86
CA LYS A 69 6.04 14.10 7.70
C LYS A 69 4.99 15.20 7.76
N ASP A 70 4.08 15.24 6.80
CA ASP A 70 3.06 16.28 6.74
C ASP A 70 1.98 16.02 7.81
N PRO A 71 1.88 16.87 8.85
CA PRO A 71 0.89 16.69 9.91
C PRO A 71 -0.55 16.93 9.43
N THR A 72 -0.75 17.64 8.32
CA THR A 72 -2.09 17.94 7.80
C THR A 72 -2.75 16.70 7.19
N LEU A 73 -1.96 15.77 6.67
CA LEU A 73 -2.43 14.57 5.98
C LEU A 73 -2.81 13.44 6.93
N ASN A 74 -2.32 13.46 8.18
CA ASN A 74 -2.45 12.35 9.15
C ASN A 74 -2.18 10.98 8.48
N ALA A 75 -1.07 10.90 7.73
CA ALA A 75 -0.77 9.75 6.90
C ALA A 75 -0.27 8.56 7.74
N ARG A 76 -0.77 7.35 7.44
CA ARG A 76 -0.40 6.09 8.11
C ARG A 76 -0.01 5.04 7.08
N LEU A 77 1.20 4.49 7.21
CA LEU A 77 1.64 3.34 6.42
C LEU A 77 1.07 2.04 7.00
N ARG A 78 0.68 1.11 6.12
CA ARG A 78 0.51 -0.30 6.47
C ARG A 78 1.23 -1.17 5.47
N PHE A 79 1.97 -2.15 5.96
CA PHE A 79 2.57 -3.21 5.18
C PHE A 79 1.59 -4.38 5.06
N ARG A 80 1.70 -5.11 3.96
CA ARG A 80 0.90 -6.29 3.67
C ARG A 80 1.78 -7.35 3.04
N PHE A 81 1.40 -8.60 3.25
CA PHE A 81 1.96 -9.73 2.52
C PHE A 81 1.12 -9.96 1.27
N ALA A 82 1.78 -10.06 0.13
CA ALA A 82 1.22 -10.35 -1.18
C ALA A 82 1.98 -11.53 -1.81
N GLY A 83 1.48 -12.03 -2.93
CA GLY A 83 2.06 -13.16 -3.65
C GLY A 83 1.26 -14.45 -3.47
N GLU A 84 1.27 -15.29 -4.51
CA GLU A 84 0.55 -16.57 -4.55
C GLU A 84 1.33 -17.70 -3.88
N ASN A 85 2.66 -17.60 -3.86
CA ASN A 85 3.56 -18.61 -3.32
C ASN A 85 4.41 -18.06 -2.18
N TYR A 86 4.84 -18.95 -1.30
CA TYR A 86 5.76 -18.64 -0.21
C TYR A 86 7.22 -18.61 -0.72
N PRO A 87 8.09 -17.68 -0.25
CA PRO A 87 7.87 -16.62 0.74
C PRO A 87 7.02 -15.44 0.21
N PRO A 88 6.19 -14.82 1.06
CA PRO A 88 5.34 -13.71 0.63
C PRO A 88 6.15 -12.45 0.29
N VAL A 89 5.75 -11.76 -0.77
CA VAL A 89 6.25 -10.43 -1.13
C VAL A 89 5.65 -9.39 -0.19
N ILE A 90 6.47 -8.49 0.35
CA ILE A 90 5.97 -7.41 1.20
C ILE A 90 5.64 -6.20 0.34
N VAL A 91 4.38 -5.77 0.39
CA VAL A 91 3.90 -4.54 -0.24
C VAL A 91 3.45 -3.55 0.84
N TYR A 92 3.31 -2.28 0.50
CA TYR A 92 2.82 -1.27 1.43
C TYR A 92 1.73 -0.42 0.81
N LYS A 93 0.88 0.15 1.67
CA LYS A 93 -0.15 1.11 1.30
C LYS A 93 -0.13 2.26 2.31
N ILE A 94 -0.11 3.48 1.79
CA ILE A 94 -0.23 4.71 2.58
C ILE A 94 -1.71 5.06 2.65
N PHE A 95 -2.21 5.23 3.87
CA PHE A 95 -3.55 5.73 4.16
C PHE A 95 -3.45 7.17 4.58
N ILE A 96 -4.24 8.04 3.97
CA ILE A 96 -4.33 9.46 4.33
C ILE A 96 -5.66 9.62 5.04
N ASN A 97 -5.62 10.11 6.28
CA ASN A 97 -6.83 10.45 7.04
C ASN A 97 -6.91 11.97 7.19
N ALA A 98 -6.87 12.65 6.05
CA ALA A 98 -7.07 14.08 5.98
C ALA A 98 -8.56 14.37 5.85
N ASN A 99 -9.03 15.40 6.54
CA ASN A 99 -10.32 15.98 6.25
C ASN A 99 -10.19 16.74 4.92
N VAL A 100 -10.43 16.06 3.81
CA VAL A 100 -10.35 16.67 2.48
C VAL A 100 -11.58 17.55 2.29
N GLN A 101 -11.45 18.82 2.62
CA GLN A 101 -12.46 19.83 2.35
C GLN A 101 -12.09 20.57 1.07
N TYR A 102 -12.97 20.49 0.08
CA TYR A 102 -12.88 21.34 -1.09
C TYR A 102 -13.19 22.78 -0.66
N MET A 103 -12.16 23.63 -0.65
CA MET A 103 -12.34 25.05 -0.42
C MET A 103 -12.68 25.72 -1.76
N SER A 104 -13.87 26.30 -1.87
CA SER A 104 -14.19 27.18 -2.99
C SER A 104 -13.67 28.59 -2.69
N GLY A 105 -13.06 29.24 -3.67
CA GLY A 105 -12.63 30.64 -3.56
C GLY A 105 -13.79 31.56 -3.15
N ALA A 106 -14.99 31.34 -3.70
CA ALA A 106 -16.19 32.09 -3.35
C ALA A 106 -16.57 31.98 -1.86
N SER A 107 -16.33 30.81 -1.25
CA SER A 107 -16.60 30.56 0.17
C SER A 107 -15.44 30.97 1.10
N GLY A 108 -14.20 30.95 0.58
CA GLY A 108 -12.99 31.14 1.37
C GLY A 108 -12.44 32.56 1.36
N ILE A 109 -12.74 33.35 0.32
CA ILE A 109 -12.23 34.70 0.14
C ILE A 109 -13.37 35.68 0.38
N ALA A 110 -13.38 36.31 1.55
CA ALA A 110 -14.35 37.35 1.86
C ALA A 110 -14.17 38.57 0.93
N ALA A 111 -15.28 39.14 0.47
CA ALA A 111 -15.26 40.35 -0.34
C ALA A 111 -14.57 41.50 0.42
N GLY A 112 -13.64 42.20 -0.25
CA GLY A 112 -12.87 43.29 0.34
C GLY A 112 -11.72 42.86 1.26
N SER A 113 -11.50 41.56 1.45
CA SER A 113 -10.31 41.06 2.16
C SER A 113 -9.01 41.37 1.41
N ALA A 114 -7.88 41.32 2.11
CA ALA A 114 -6.56 41.47 1.48
C ALA A 114 -6.36 40.42 0.36
N ALA A 115 -6.79 39.18 0.59
CA ALA A 115 -6.75 38.11 -0.40
C ALA A 115 -7.59 38.43 -1.66
N ALA A 116 -8.75 39.09 -1.50
CA ALA A 116 -9.56 39.53 -2.63
C ALA A 116 -8.87 40.63 -3.46
N ARG A 117 -8.16 41.55 -2.79
CA ARG A 117 -7.38 42.61 -3.48
C ARG A 117 -6.19 42.03 -4.22
N GLU A 118 -5.44 41.13 -3.59
CA GLU A 118 -4.32 40.43 -4.23
C GLU A 118 -4.80 39.58 -5.41
N ALA A 119 -5.90 38.85 -5.28
CA ALA A 119 -6.49 38.11 -6.38
C ALA A 119 -6.89 39.03 -7.55
N CYS A 120 -7.47 40.20 -7.26
CA CYS A 120 -7.82 41.20 -8.26
C CYS A 120 -6.58 41.81 -8.94
N GLU A 121 -5.49 42.02 -8.20
CA GLU A 121 -4.22 42.52 -8.74
C GLU A 121 -3.54 41.48 -9.66
N VAL A 122 -3.54 40.20 -9.26
CA VAL A 122 -2.95 39.10 -10.03
C VAL A 122 -3.79 38.74 -11.27
N MET A 123 -5.12 38.66 -11.13
CA MET A 123 -6.00 38.27 -12.24
C MET A 123 -6.36 39.44 -13.16
N GLY A 124 -6.27 40.67 -12.67
CA GLY A 124 -6.78 41.88 -13.31
C GLY A 124 -8.26 42.12 -13.02
N GLY A 125 -8.64 43.41 -12.96
CA GLY A 125 -9.96 43.85 -12.49
C GLY A 125 -11.14 43.21 -13.23
N ARG A 126 -11.12 43.14 -14.56
CA ARG A 126 -12.23 42.59 -15.36
C ARG A 126 -12.45 41.10 -15.10
N ARG A 127 -11.39 40.28 -15.17
CA ARG A 127 -11.50 38.83 -14.96
C ARG A 127 -11.93 38.51 -13.55
N PHE A 128 -11.40 39.23 -12.56
CA PHE A 128 -11.81 39.10 -11.18
C PHE A 128 -13.31 39.40 -11.01
N THR A 129 -13.80 40.51 -11.58
CA THR A 129 -15.22 40.84 -11.50
C THR A 129 -16.10 39.84 -12.23
N ASP A 130 -15.69 39.34 -13.39
CA ASP A 130 -16.47 38.36 -14.17
C ASP A 130 -16.62 37.04 -13.40
N ILE A 131 -15.56 36.57 -12.74
CA ILE A 131 -15.59 35.37 -11.89
C ILE A 131 -16.50 35.59 -10.68
N VAL A 132 -16.38 36.74 -10.00
CA VAL A 132 -17.25 37.05 -8.85
C VAL A 132 -18.71 37.15 -9.28
N LEU A 133 -19.00 37.74 -10.44
CA LEU A 133 -20.36 37.79 -10.98
C LEU A 133 -20.89 36.39 -11.28
N ALA A 134 -20.10 35.55 -11.96
CA ALA A 134 -20.48 34.18 -12.28
C ALA A 134 -20.75 33.34 -11.02
N ASP A 135 -19.90 33.49 -9.99
CA ASP A 135 -20.08 32.83 -8.69
C ASP A 135 -21.36 33.29 -7.97
N LEU A 136 -21.74 34.57 -8.07
CA LEU A 136 -22.99 35.11 -7.50
C LEU A 136 -24.23 34.63 -8.27
N GLU A 137 -24.12 34.48 -9.58
CA GLU A 137 -25.21 34.01 -10.46
C GLU A 137 -25.35 32.48 -10.44
N GLY A 138 -24.40 31.75 -9.83
CA GLY A 138 -24.37 30.29 -9.84
C GLY A 138 -24.09 29.69 -11.22
N ALA A 139 -23.57 30.51 -12.14
CA ALA A 139 -23.26 30.14 -13.52
C ALA A 139 -21.78 29.80 -13.66
N ALA A 140 -21.46 28.82 -14.51
CA ALA A 140 -20.06 28.56 -14.85
C ALA A 140 -19.51 29.76 -15.65
N PRO A 141 -18.33 30.32 -15.28
CA PRO A 141 -17.77 31.47 -15.98
C PRO A 141 -17.51 31.12 -17.46
N LEU A 142 -17.91 32.03 -18.35
CA LEU A 142 -17.71 31.88 -19.79
C LEU A 142 -16.21 32.05 -20.15
N PRO A 143 -15.68 31.25 -21.10
CA PRO A 143 -14.26 31.25 -21.46
C PRO A 143 -13.77 32.54 -22.13
#